data_AF-L8PJG6-F1
#
_entry.id   AF-L8PJG6-F1
#
_cell.length_a   1.000
_cell.length_b   1.000
_cell.length_c   1.000
_cell.angle_alpha   90.00
_cell.angle_beta   90.00
_cell.angle_gamma   90.00
#
_symmetry.space_group_name_H-M   'P 1'
#
loop_
_entity.id
_entity.type
_entity.pdbx_description
1 polymer ?
#
loop_
_entity_poly.entity_id
_entity_poly.type
_entity_poly.pdbx_seq_one_letter_code
_entity_poly.pdbx_strand_id
1 'polypeptide(L)'
;MSTYVVVLGSGEEPGQALTDFARSHDIRAAQITAVGAFKDAVVGWFDRETHDYRPIPVAEQREVLSLAGDIAEVTTGRRRVCMLSWAPVRLSSHVPRITAGR
;
A
#
# COMPACT_ATOMS: atom_id res chain seq x y z
N MET A 1 7.91 -17.65 13.12
CA MET A 1 7.29 -16.91 12.00
C MET A 1 6.14 -16.13 12.58
N SER A 2 6.15 -14.81 12.45
CA SER A 2 5.12 -13.94 13.03
C SER A 2 4.18 -13.48 11.93
N THR A 3 2.88 -13.46 12.22
CA THR A 3 1.85 -12.94 11.33
C THR A 3 1.18 -11.76 12.01
N TYR A 4 1.01 -10.67 11.26
CA TYR A 4 0.36 -9.46 11.75
C TYR A 4 -0.89 -9.18 10.93
N VAL A 5 -1.89 -8.58 11.58
CA VAL A 5 -3.04 -7.97 10.91
C VAL A 5 -2.96 -6.48 11.16
N VAL A 6 -2.89 -5.70 10.08
CA VAL A 6 -2.87 -4.24 10.14
C VAL A 6 -4.18 -3.75 9.53
N VAL A 7 -4.93 -2.96 10.30
CA VAL A 7 -6.21 -2.40 9.85
C VAL A 7 -6.02 -0.90 9.68
N LEU A 8 -6.22 -0.42 8.45
CA LEU A 8 -6.11 0.99 8.12
C LEU A 8 -7.49 1.63 8.17
N GLY A 9 -7.57 2.78 8.83
CA GLY A 9 -8.71 3.66 8.85
C GLY A 9 -8.87 4.43 7.54
N SER A 10 -10.03 5.07 7.40
CA SER A 10 -10.28 5.95 6.28
C SER A 10 -9.43 7.22 6.38
N GLY A 11 -8.84 7.66 5.28
CA GLY A 11 -7.90 8.78 5.23
C GLY A 11 -6.44 8.37 5.25
N GLU A 12 -6.13 7.15 5.70
CA GLU A 12 -4.75 6.68 5.80
C GLU A 12 -4.18 6.29 4.43
N GLU A 13 -2.94 6.72 4.19
CA GLU A 13 -2.16 6.36 3.01
C GLU A 13 -1.46 5.02 3.31
N PRO A 14 -1.78 3.93 2.57
CA PRO A 14 -1.33 2.61 2.95
C PRO A 14 0.18 2.39 2.93
N GLY A 15 0.93 3.08 2.06
CA GLY A 15 2.37 2.95 2.00
C GLY A 15 3.09 3.48 3.21
N GLN A 16 2.69 4.66 3.66
CA GLN A 16 3.20 5.26 4.87
C GLN A 16 2.84 4.42 6.09
N ALA A 17 1.59 3.99 6.22
CA ALA A 17 1.12 3.18 7.35
C ALA A 17 1.88 1.84 7.46
N LEU A 18 2.03 1.11 6.35
CA LEU A 18 2.76 -0.16 6.33
C LEU A 18 4.27 0.04 6.56
N THR A 19 4.85 1.13 6.05
CA THR A 19 6.26 1.48 6.30
C THR A 19 6.53 1.76 7.77
N ASP A 20 5.65 2.54 8.41
CA ASP A 20 5.79 2.88 9.83
C ASP A 20 5.57 1.67 10.72
N PHE A 21 4.61 0.81 10.37
CA PHE A 21 4.39 -0.48 11.03
C PHE A 21 5.62 -1.40 10.91
N ALA A 22 6.19 -1.55 9.72
CA ALA A 22 7.38 -2.39 9.54
C ALA A 22 8.55 -1.89 10.38
N ARG A 23 8.74 -0.56 10.46
CA ARG A 23 9.80 0.05 11.28
C ARG A 23 9.60 -0.14 12.78
N SER A 24 8.38 0.03 13.29
CA SER A 24 8.11 -0.12 14.72
C SER A 24 8.28 -1.55 15.22
N HIS A 25 8.13 -2.53 14.33
CA HIS A 25 8.27 -3.97 14.62
C HIS A 25 9.60 -4.58 14.13
N ASP A 26 10.58 -3.78 13.68
CA ASP A 26 11.86 -4.20 13.06
C ASP A 26 11.69 -5.28 11.97
N ILE A 27 10.63 -5.17 11.17
CA ILE A 27 10.35 -6.07 10.05
C ILE A 27 11.22 -5.66 8.85
N ARG A 28 12.19 -6.52 8.53
CA ARG A 28 13.13 -6.31 7.40
C ARG A 28 12.67 -6.94 6.09
N ALA A 29 11.87 -7.99 6.19
CA ALA A 29 11.29 -8.69 5.06
C ALA A 29 9.93 -9.27 5.46
N ALA A 30 8.92 -9.10 4.62
CA ALA A 30 7.60 -9.70 4.81
C ALA A 30 6.86 -9.82 3.49
N GLN A 31 5.99 -10.82 3.37
CA GLN A 31 4.98 -10.88 2.32
C GLN A 31 3.71 -10.18 2.83
N ILE A 32 3.07 -9.41 1.98
CA ILE A 32 1.80 -8.71 2.24
C ILE A 32 0.71 -9.33 1.39
N THR A 33 -0.45 -9.56 1.99
CA THR A 33 -1.73 -9.69 1.30
C THR A 33 -2.73 -8.73 1.92
N ALA A 34 -3.58 -8.10 1.11
CA ALA A 34 -4.59 -7.17 1.59
C ALA A 34 -5.83 -7.14 0.69
N VAL A 35 -6.93 -6.69 1.26
CA VAL A 35 -8.20 -6.35 0.61
C VAL A 35 -8.67 -5.02 1.16
N GLY A 36 -9.50 -4.28 0.43
CA GLY A 36 -10.02 -3.01 0.92
C GLY A 36 -10.79 -2.21 -0.11
N ALA A 37 -10.89 -0.91 0.13
CA ALA A 37 -11.54 0.03 -0.77
C ALA A 37 -10.87 1.40 -0.73
N PHE A 38 -10.89 2.09 -1.86
CA PHE A 38 -10.30 3.42 -2.03
C PHE A 38 -11.29 4.33 -2.72
N LYS A 39 -11.24 5.64 -2.43
CA LYS A 39 -12.11 6.62 -3.11
C LYS A 39 -11.57 6.94 -4.50
N ASP A 40 -10.24 6.93 -4.60
CA ASP A 40 -9.47 7.16 -5.79
C ASP A 40 -8.11 6.49 -5.62
N ALA A 41 -7.53 6.12 -6.75
CA ALA A 41 -6.22 5.54 -6.83
C ALA A 41 -5.50 6.00 -8.09
N VAL A 42 -4.18 5.96 -8.10
CA VAL A 42 -3.39 5.90 -9.32
C VAL A 42 -2.68 4.59 -9.27
N VAL A 43 -2.89 3.66 -10.20
CA VAL A 43 -2.08 2.45 -10.33
C VAL A 43 -1.01 2.66 -11.40
N GLY A 44 0.09 1.91 -11.38
CA GLY A 44 1.12 1.99 -12.41
C GLY A 44 1.24 0.72 -13.23
N TRP A 45 1.42 0.91 -14.53
CA TRP A 45 1.90 -0.15 -15.43
C TRP A 45 3.37 0.11 -15.74
N PHE A 46 4.25 -0.85 -15.42
CA PHE A 46 5.67 -0.71 -15.72
C PHE A 46 5.92 -0.80 -17.23
N ASP A 47 6.43 0.28 -17.81
CA ASP A 47 6.86 0.36 -19.19
C ASP A 47 8.33 -0.01 -19.31
N ARG A 48 8.61 -1.09 -20.03
CA ARG A 48 9.96 -1.62 -20.23
C ARG A 48 10.79 -0.78 -21.18
N GLU A 49 10.18 0.01 -22.06
CA GLU A 49 10.91 0.86 -23.00
C GLU A 49 11.44 2.11 -22.30
N THR A 50 10.60 2.73 -21.46
CA THR A 50 10.98 3.94 -20.71
C THR A 50 11.62 3.63 -19.37
N HIS A 51 11.59 2.37 -18.92
CA HIS A 51 11.97 1.94 -17.57
C HIS A 51 11.27 2.75 -16.47
N ASP A 52 10.00 3.09 -16.70
CA ASP A 52 9.21 3.90 -15.79
C ASP A 52 7.77 3.41 -15.72
N TYR A 53 7.02 3.82 -14.70
CA TYR A 53 5.63 3.47 -14.54
C TYR A 53 4.72 4.47 -15.26
N ARG A 54 3.87 3.97 -16.16
CA ARG A 54 2.76 4.73 -16.73
C ARG A 54 1.64 4.82 -15.70
N PRO A 55 1.25 6.04 -15.25
CA PRO A 55 0.17 6.20 -14.28
C PRO A 55 -1.19 5.95 -14.95
N ILE A 56 -2.04 5.20 -14.27
CA ILE A 56 -3.42 4.91 -14.66
C ILE A 56 -4.32 5.39 -13.51
N PRO A 57 -4.95 6.56 -13.66
CA PRO A 57 -5.84 7.10 -12.63
C PRO A 57 -7.16 6.31 -12.58
N VAL A 58 -7.59 6.00 -11.37
CA VAL A 58 -8.88 5.44 -11.00
C VAL A 58 -9.56 6.49 -10.12
N ALA A 59 -10.30 7.41 -10.75
CA ALA A 59 -10.85 8.61 -10.10
C ALA A 59 -12.23 8.38 -9.45
N GLU A 60 -12.50 7.16 -9.02
CA GLU A 60 -13.80 6.76 -8.46
C GLU A 60 -13.62 5.67 -7.40
N GLN A 61 -14.65 5.51 -6.56
CA GLN A 61 -14.60 4.52 -5.50
C GLN A 61 -14.52 3.11 -6.08
N ARG A 62 -13.47 2.38 -5.71
CA ARG A 62 -13.25 0.99 -6.14
C ARG A 62 -12.79 0.13 -4.98
N GLU A 63 -13.18 -1.15 -5.05
CA GLU A 63 -12.71 -2.18 -4.15
C GLU A 63 -11.40 -2.77 -4.67
N VAL A 64 -10.48 -3.02 -3.76
CA VAL A 64 -9.29 -3.83 -4.01
C VAL A 64 -9.59 -5.24 -3.55
N LEU A 65 -9.85 -6.11 -4.52
CA LEU A 65 -10.17 -7.52 -4.31
C LEU A 65 -8.95 -8.32 -3.87
N SER A 66 -7.76 -7.89 -4.31
CA SER A 66 -6.48 -8.48 -3.94
C SER A 66 -5.38 -7.46 -4.14
N LEU A 67 -4.57 -7.29 -3.11
CA LEU A 67 -3.27 -6.65 -3.16
C LEU A 67 -2.26 -7.64 -2.60
N ALA A 68 -1.22 -7.91 -3.37
CA ALA A 68 -0.10 -8.73 -2.96
C ALA A 68 1.20 -7.96 -3.22
N GLY A 69 2.16 -8.12 -2.33
CA GLY A 69 3.46 -7.48 -2.46
C GLY A 69 4.38 -7.88 -1.33
N ASP A 70 5.54 -7.23 -1.28
CA ASP A 70 6.59 -7.56 -0.31
C ASP A 70 7.08 -6.29 0.36
N ILE A 71 7.53 -6.43 1.60
CA ILE A 71 8.38 -5.48 2.31
C ILE A 71 9.81 -5.96 2.12
N ALA A 72 10.69 -5.09 1.66
CA ALA A 72 12.13 -5.33 1.67
C ALA A 72 12.86 -4.12 2.23
N GLU A 73 13.80 -4.36 3.14
CA GLU A 73 14.70 -3.33 3.62
C GLU A 73 15.80 -3.05 2.58
N VAL A 74 15.85 -1.81 2.10
CA VAL A 74 16.95 -1.30 1.29
C VAL A 74 17.82 -0.39 2.16
N THR A 75 19.11 -0.70 2.21
CA THR A 75 20.11 0.09 2.93
C THR A 75 20.87 0.97 1.94
N THR A 76 20.42 2.23 1.79
CA THR A 76 21.16 3.25 1.05
C THR A 76 21.84 4.18 2.04
N GLY A 77 23.11 3.91 2.36
CA GLY A 77 23.86 4.63 3.38
C GLY A 77 23.38 4.32 4.81
N ARG A 78 23.11 5.34 5.64
CA ARG A 78 22.63 5.19 7.04
C ARG A 78 21.10 5.11 7.19
N ARG A 79 20.33 5.11 6.10
CA ARG A 79 18.85 5.18 6.15
C ARG A 79 18.24 3.86 5.72
N ARG A 80 17.33 3.33 6.55
CA ARG A 80 16.51 2.14 6.25
C ARG A 80 15.25 2.57 5.50
N VAL A 81 15.09 2.09 4.27
CA VAL A 81 13.88 2.32 3.46
C VAL A 81 13.19 0.97 3.29
N CYS A 82 11.92 0.86 3.70
CA CYS A 82 11.09 -0.27 3.32
C CYS A 82 10.59 0.01 1.90
N MET A 83 11.10 -0.72 0.93
CA MET A 83 10.53 -0.72 -0.41
C MET A 83 9.34 -1.67 -0.39
N LEU A 84 8.21 -1.15 -0.84
CA LEU A 84 7.01 -1.95 -1.05
C LEU A 84 6.84 -2.13 -2.57
N SER A 85 6.71 -3.36 -3.06
CA SER A 85 6.75 -3.65 -4.51
C SER A 85 5.54 -3.15 -5.33
N TRP A 86 4.51 -2.62 -4.66
CA TRP A 86 3.31 -2.01 -5.25
C TRP A 86 3.54 -0.53 -5.66
N ALA A 87 4.63 -0.22 -6.36
CA ALA A 87 4.87 1.12 -6.89
C ALA A 87 4.20 1.32 -8.26
N PRO A 88 3.58 2.49 -8.54
CA PRO A 88 3.03 3.49 -7.64
C PRO A 88 1.51 3.31 -7.59
N VAL A 89 1.00 2.49 -6.68
CA VAL A 89 -0.42 2.61 -6.35
C VAL A 89 -0.57 3.72 -5.30
N ARG A 90 -0.84 4.96 -5.71
CA ARG A 90 -1.18 6.01 -4.73
C ARG A 90 -2.66 5.87 -4.41
N LEU A 91 -2.97 5.58 -3.15
CA LEU A 91 -4.33 5.33 -2.69
C LEU A 91 -4.78 6.49 -1.81
N SER A 92 -5.87 7.16 -2.17
CA SER A 92 -6.53 8.10 -1.28
C SER A 92 -7.78 7.44 -0.73
N SER A 93 -7.81 7.20 0.57
CA SER A 93 -8.99 6.64 1.24
C SER A 93 -9.84 7.81 1.78
N HIS A 94 -11.08 7.91 1.34
CA HIS A 94 -12.12 8.67 2.05
C HIS A 94 -13.41 7.88 1.83
N VAL A 95 -13.76 7.11 2.84
CA VAL A 95 -14.90 6.21 2.83
C VAL A 95 -15.93 6.86 3.77
N PRO A 96 -17.14 7.20 3.30
CA PRO A 96 -18.21 7.57 4.20
C PRO A 96 -18.46 6.39 5.15
N ARG A 97 -18.48 6.66 6.45
CA ARG A 97 -18.74 5.69 7.50
C ARG A 97 -20.06 4.97 7.21
N ILE A 98 -20.01 3.70 6.79
CA ILE A 98 -21.21 2.86 6.71
C ILE A 98 -21.56 2.47 8.16
N THR A 99 -22.42 3.25 8.81
CA THR A 99 -23.09 2.80 10.03
C THR A 99 -24.04 1.68 9.65
N ALA A 100 -23.71 0.45 10.02
CA ALA A 100 -24.66 -0.66 9.98
C ALA A 100 -25.85 -0.31 10.89
N GLY A 101 -27.04 -0.18 10.28
CA GLY A 101 -28.30 -0.06 10.99
C GLY A 101 -28.60 -1.33 11.78
N ARG A 102 -29.25 -1.15 12.93
CA ARG A 102 -29.71 -2.19 13.87
C ARG A 102 -30.51 -3.30 13.21
#